data_AF-A0A928EMC5-F1
#
_entry.id   AF-A0A928EMC5-F1
#
_cell.length_a   1.000
_cell.length_b   1.000
_cell.length_c   1.000
_cell.angle_alpha   90.00
_cell.angle_beta   90.00
_cell.angle_gamma   90.00
#
_symmetry.space_group_name_H-M   'P 1'
#
loop_
_entity.id
_entity.type
_entity.pdbx_description
1 polymer ?
#
loop_
_entity_poly.entity_id
_entity_poly.type
_entity_poly.pdbx_seq_one_letter_code
_entity_poly.pdbx_strand_id
1 'polypeptide(L)'
;MKLTNEQIKSVTFGAVRAYEENGILHFYKCTQKQIDAWTAHREDLGYRAATSSGIRLDFHTNSQNLAFCAFQGKKFEVYVDGLLRKQIIFDTEKEAAIPLCDPLGHKKDSYRVTLYFPSHEVGVIEWVEIDDGAYITPHEYDRKWLFIGDSITQGWAAIIDSLSYALRVSRFFNADCVVQGIGGAYFAEDSFDSIDFDPDIVSVAYGTNDFGHYKTLDELREHARAHLSLIANEYKDKKLFYISPIWRDKRDGKAMGSFEECREVLIKEAVRLGFTHIDGLTLVPPLPDFFYDEYLHPDNNGFSLYAENLIAVLKDHI
;
A
#
# COMPACT_ATOMS: atom_id res chain seq x y z
N MET A 1 -2.73 -6.22 29.79
CA MET A 1 -1.28 -6.44 29.64
C MET A 1 -0.73 -5.72 28.42
N LYS A 2 0.30 -4.89 28.60
CA LYS A 2 1.06 -4.32 27.48
C LYS A 2 1.88 -5.40 26.78
N LEU A 3 1.82 -5.41 25.45
CA LEU A 3 2.63 -6.29 24.62
C LEU A 3 4.10 -5.85 24.68
N THR A 4 5.02 -6.81 24.63
CA THR A 4 6.44 -6.51 24.44
C THR A 4 6.72 -6.09 23.00
N ASN A 5 7.86 -5.40 22.79
CA ASN A 5 8.29 -5.03 21.44
C ASN A 5 8.46 -6.24 20.52
N GLU A 6 8.93 -7.37 21.04
CA GLU A 6 9.02 -8.62 20.27
C GLU A 6 7.64 -9.18 19.89
N GLN A 7 6.65 -9.09 20.79
CA GLN A 7 5.27 -9.48 20.47
C GLN A 7 4.68 -8.57 19.39
N ILE A 8 4.88 -7.25 19.47
CA ILE A 8 4.43 -6.31 18.44
C ILE A 8 5.09 -6.63 17.10
N LYS A 9 6.42 -6.77 17.06
CA LYS A 9 7.16 -7.15 15.84
C LYS A 9 6.64 -8.45 15.23
N SER A 10 6.34 -9.46 16.06
CA SER A 10 5.88 -10.78 15.59
C SER A 10 4.53 -10.74 14.87
N VAL A 11 3.73 -9.69 15.07
CA VAL A 11 2.43 -9.51 14.43
C VAL A 11 2.39 -8.31 13.49
N THR A 12 3.53 -7.67 13.22
CA THR A 12 3.64 -6.57 12.25
C THR A 12 3.81 -7.13 10.85
N PHE A 13 3.04 -6.59 9.91
CA PHE A 13 3.05 -6.94 8.49
C PHE A 13 3.19 -5.68 7.62
N GLY A 14 3.70 -5.87 6.41
CA GLY A 14 3.88 -4.81 5.41
C GLY A 14 5.05 -3.84 5.63
N ALA A 15 5.89 -4.09 6.65
CA ALA A 15 7.12 -3.34 6.86
C ALA A 15 8.32 -4.10 6.27
N VAL A 16 9.16 -3.42 5.50
CA VAL A 16 10.45 -3.96 5.00
C VAL A 16 11.60 -3.71 5.97
N ARG A 17 11.41 -2.77 6.91
CA ARG A 17 12.36 -2.44 7.96
C ARG A 17 11.61 -2.19 9.25
N ALA A 18 12.16 -2.74 10.33
CA ALA A 18 11.77 -2.43 11.70
C ALA A 18 13.04 -2.17 12.53
N TYR A 19 13.04 -1.12 13.34
CA TYR A 19 14.08 -0.94 14.35
C TYR A 19 13.50 -0.35 15.62
N GLU A 20 14.25 -0.51 16.70
CA GLU A 20 13.87 -0.06 18.03
C GLU A 20 14.83 1.05 18.48
N GLU A 21 14.28 2.20 18.85
CA GLU A 21 15.03 3.34 19.35
C GLU A 21 14.40 3.81 20.66
N ASN A 22 15.18 3.82 21.75
CA ASN A 22 14.69 4.17 23.09
C ASN A 22 13.42 3.42 23.53
N GLY A 23 13.27 2.15 23.11
CA GLY A 23 12.11 1.31 23.41
C GLY A 23 10.89 1.54 22.51
N ILE A 24 10.97 2.42 21.51
CA ILE A 24 9.91 2.73 20.55
C ILE A 24 10.18 2.00 19.23
N LEU A 25 9.14 1.42 18.63
CA LEU A 25 9.24 0.67 17.37
C LEU A 25 8.90 1.53 16.15
N HIS A 26 9.84 1.59 15.22
CA HIS A 26 9.70 2.29 13.95
C HIS A 26 9.58 1.27 12.81
N PHE A 27 8.64 1.49 11.90
CA PHE A 27 8.37 0.61 10.76
C PHE A 27 8.36 1.40 9.46
N TYR A 28 8.97 0.85 8.41
CA TYR A 28 9.04 1.48 7.09
C TYR A 28 8.67 0.50 5.99
N LYS A 29 7.96 1.00 4.97
CA LYS A 29 7.56 0.26 3.76
C LYS A 29 8.65 0.23 2.67
N CYS A 30 9.67 1.08 2.80
CA CYS A 30 10.80 1.23 1.87
C CYS A 30 12.15 1.03 2.59
N THR A 31 13.18 0.60 1.85
CA THR A 31 14.55 0.58 2.37
C THR A 31 15.08 2.00 2.56
N GLN A 32 16.17 2.17 3.32
CA GLN A 32 16.82 3.48 3.43
C GLN A 32 17.31 3.96 2.07
N LYS A 33 17.88 3.07 1.24
CA LYS A 33 18.33 3.42 -0.12
C LYS A 33 17.18 3.92 -0.98
N GLN A 34 16.00 3.30 -0.91
CA GLN A 34 14.83 3.78 -1.65
C GLN A 34 14.39 5.16 -1.15
N ILE A 35 14.36 5.39 0.16
CA ILE A 35 14.02 6.70 0.75
C ILE A 35 15.03 7.77 0.31
N ASP A 36 16.33 7.46 0.35
CA ASP A 36 17.39 8.38 -0.04
C ASP A 36 17.32 8.71 -1.53
N ALA A 37 17.09 7.71 -2.39
CA ALA A 37 16.90 7.91 -3.82
C ALA A 37 15.71 8.84 -4.10
N TRP A 38 14.56 8.59 -3.49
CA TRP A 38 13.40 9.48 -3.65
C TRP A 38 13.63 10.88 -3.11
N THR A 39 14.34 11.00 -1.99
CA THR A 39 14.73 12.30 -1.42
C THR A 39 15.63 13.09 -2.38
N ALA A 40 16.57 12.41 -3.05
CA ALA A 40 17.47 13.00 -4.02
C ALA A 40 16.73 13.53 -5.26
N HIS A 41 15.65 12.84 -5.69
CA HIS A 41 14.75 13.37 -6.71
C HIS A 41 14.00 14.60 -6.19
N ARG A 42 13.29 14.44 -5.06
CA ARG A 42 12.52 15.49 -4.38
C ARG A 42 12.30 15.13 -2.91
N GLU A 43 12.51 16.09 -2.02
CA GLU A 43 12.32 15.91 -0.57
C GLU A 43 10.92 15.36 -0.20
N ASP A 44 9.86 15.80 -0.87
CA ASP A 44 8.50 15.32 -0.58
C ASP A 44 8.24 13.88 -1.05
N LEU A 45 8.95 13.40 -2.06
CA LEU A 45 8.92 11.98 -2.45
C LEU A 45 9.64 11.12 -1.40
N GLY A 46 10.77 11.61 -0.88
CA GLY A 46 11.48 11.00 0.25
C GLY A 46 10.59 10.84 1.48
N TYR A 47 9.88 11.90 1.87
CA TYR A 47 8.89 11.84 2.96
C TYR A 47 7.80 10.79 2.68
N ARG A 48 7.25 10.74 1.46
CA ARG A 48 6.21 9.77 1.06
C ARG A 48 6.72 8.33 1.01
N ALA A 49 8.00 8.12 0.71
CA ALA A 49 8.65 6.81 0.79
C ALA A 49 8.79 6.34 2.26
N ALA A 50 8.94 7.27 3.20
CA ALA A 50 9.07 6.99 4.62
C ALA A 50 7.73 6.77 5.36
N THR A 51 6.57 7.03 4.74
CA THR A 51 5.26 6.84 5.40
C THR A 51 4.95 5.36 5.65
N SER A 52 3.92 5.11 6.46
CA SER A 52 3.56 3.75 6.93
C SER A 52 2.44 3.09 6.11
N SER A 53 2.29 3.46 4.83
CA SER A 53 1.27 2.87 3.94
C SER A 53 1.33 1.35 3.92
N GLY A 54 0.20 0.72 4.23
CA GLY A 54 0.05 -0.74 4.23
C GLY A 54 0.65 -1.47 5.44
N ILE A 55 1.40 -0.78 6.30
CA ILE A 55 1.90 -1.35 7.55
C ILE A 55 0.71 -1.59 8.49
N ARG A 56 0.72 -2.72 9.19
CA ARG A 56 -0.35 -3.10 10.11
C ARG A 56 0.12 -4.09 11.16
N LEU A 57 -0.55 -4.10 12.30
CA LEU A 57 -0.55 -5.27 13.19
C LEU A 57 -1.73 -6.16 12.79
N ASP A 58 -1.54 -7.47 12.65
CA ASP A 58 -2.63 -8.41 12.33
C ASP A 58 -2.48 -9.73 13.10
N PHE A 59 -3.40 -9.99 14.02
CA PHE A 59 -3.25 -11.09 14.96
C PHE A 59 -4.59 -11.65 15.45
N HIS A 60 -4.54 -12.85 16.00
CA HIS A 60 -5.65 -13.46 16.71
C HIS A 60 -5.43 -13.37 18.22
N THR A 61 -6.52 -13.13 18.96
CA THR A 61 -6.55 -13.03 20.43
C THR A 61 -7.92 -13.41 20.97
N ASN A 62 -7.99 -13.89 22.22
CA ASN A 62 -9.22 -14.02 23.00
C ASN A 62 -9.55 -12.78 23.84
N SER A 63 -8.75 -11.72 23.74
CA SER A 63 -9.04 -10.46 24.43
C SER A 63 -10.36 -9.87 23.95
N GLN A 64 -11.05 -9.19 24.85
CA GLN A 64 -12.28 -8.44 24.62
C GLN A 64 -12.02 -6.95 24.41
N ASN A 65 -10.80 -6.46 24.66
CA ASN A 65 -10.42 -5.06 24.50
C ASN A 65 -9.06 -4.93 23.83
N LEU A 66 -8.94 -3.94 22.95
CA LEU A 66 -7.66 -3.46 22.42
C LEU A 66 -7.45 -2.04 22.91
N ALA A 67 -6.28 -1.74 23.43
CA ALA A 67 -5.82 -0.37 23.62
C ALA A 67 -4.44 -0.16 22.97
N PHE A 68 -4.15 1.05 22.52
CA PHE A 68 -2.82 1.41 22.04
C PHE A 68 -2.56 2.90 22.19
N CYS A 69 -1.28 3.26 22.22
CA CYS A 69 -0.81 4.62 22.08
C CYS A 69 0.08 4.75 20.85
N ALA A 70 -0.19 5.76 20.03
CA ALA A 70 0.67 6.16 18.93
C ALA A 70 1.66 7.24 19.40
N PHE A 71 2.95 7.02 19.16
CA PHE A 71 3.95 8.07 19.32
C PHE A 71 3.87 9.08 18.15
N GLN A 72 3.72 8.57 16.93
CA GLN A 72 3.57 9.35 15.70
C GLN A 72 2.44 8.77 14.84
N GLY A 73 1.87 9.62 13.98
CA GLY A 73 0.67 9.30 13.23
C GLY A 73 -0.58 9.82 13.92
N LYS A 74 -1.58 10.19 13.12
CA LYS A 74 -2.87 10.71 13.53
C LYS A 74 -4.00 9.76 13.14
N LYS A 75 -3.90 9.07 12.00
CA LYS A 75 -4.97 8.23 11.48
C LYS A 75 -4.67 6.74 11.58
N PHE A 76 -5.41 6.04 12.44
CA PHE A 76 -5.31 4.58 12.61
C PHE A 76 -6.66 3.94 12.40
N GLU A 77 -6.68 2.69 11.94
CA GLU A 77 -7.93 1.99 11.63
C GLU A 77 -7.90 0.59 12.23
N VAL A 78 -8.97 0.24 12.94
CA VAL A 78 -9.11 -1.06 13.59
C VAL A 78 -10.19 -1.88 12.91
N TYR A 79 -9.79 -3.07 12.49
CA TYR A 79 -10.67 -4.11 12.00
C TYR A 79 -10.79 -5.20 13.06
N VAL A 80 -11.99 -5.76 13.16
CA VAL A 80 -12.26 -6.97 13.94
C VAL A 80 -12.99 -7.94 13.03
N ASP A 81 -12.45 -9.15 12.91
CA ASP A 81 -12.95 -10.21 12.03
C ASP A 81 -13.15 -9.74 10.58
N GLY A 82 -12.20 -8.96 10.07
CA GLY A 82 -12.23 -8.44 8.70
C GLY A 82 -13.20 -7.28 8.45
N LEU A 83 -13.90 -6.78 9.48
CA LEU A 83 -14.81 -5.64 9.38
C LEU A 83 -14.19 -4.38 10.00
N LEU A 84 -14.19 -3.26 9.29
CA LEU A 84 -13.74 -1.97 9.84
C LEU A 84 -14.65 -1.58 11.01
N ARG A 85 -14.09 -1.50 12.22
CA ARG A 85 -14.83 -1.16 13.45
C ARG A 85 -14.64 0.28 13.87
N LYS A 86 -13.45 0.82 13.66
CA LYS A 86 -13.13 2.17 14.08
C LYS A 86 -12.10 2.79 13.17
N GLN A 87 -12.36 4.03 12.76
CA GLN A 87 -11.33 4.96 12.34
C GLN A 87 -11.03 5.88 13.52
N ILE A 88 -9.76 6.00 13.86
CA ILE A 88 -9.24 6.84 14.93
C ILE A 88 -8.50 8.00 14.28
N ILE A 89 -8.83 9.21 14.71
CA ILE A 89 -8.16 10.44 14.31
C ILE A 89 -7.75 11.14 15.60
N PHE A 90 -6.44 11.24 15.85
CA PHE A 90 -5.89 11.89 17.02
C PHE A 90 -5.67 13.39 16.78
N ASP A 91 -6.20 14.22 17.68
CA ASP A 91 -5.98 15.67 17.69
C ASP A 91 -4.82 16.06 18.63
N THR A 92 -4.84 15.56 19.88
CA THR A 92 -3.84 15.84 20.92
C THR A 92 -3.38 14.58 21.62
N GLU A 93 -4.27 13.93 22.39
CA GLU A 93 -4.02 12.62 23.00
C GLU A 93 -3.99 11.55 21.91
N LYS A 94 -2.96 10.70 21.96
CA LYS A 94 -2.71 9.66 20.96
C LYS A 94 -2.98 8.25 21.48
N GLU A 95 -3.87 8.15 22.45
CA GLU A 95 -4.29 6.89 23.05
C GLU A 95 -5.72 6.55 22.62
N ALA A 96 -5.94 5.28 22.28
CA ALA A 96 -7.27 4.76 21.96
C ALA A 96 -7.49 3.41 22.62
N ALA A 97 -8.72 3.20 23.11
CA ALA A 97 -9.21 1.91 23.60
C ALA A 97 -10.52 1.56 22.89
N ILE A 98 -10.66 0.31 22.46
CA ILE A 98 -11.77 -0.16 21.63
C ILE A 98 -12.21 -1.54 22.11
N PRO A 99 -13.52 -1.77 22.34
CA PRO A 99 -14.03 -3.11 22.59
C PRO A 99 -14.01 -3.97 21.32
N LEU A 100 -13.61 -5.22 21.46
CA LEU A 100 -13.51 -6.18 20.34
C LEU A 100 -14.82 -6.94 20.08
N CYS A 101 -15.79 -6.86 20.98
CA CYS A 101 -17.11 -7.47 20.79
C CYS A 101 -17.81 -7.00 19.50
N ASP A 102 -18.81 -7.75 19.04
CA ASP A 102 -19.58 -7.37 17.85
C ASP A 102 -20.32 -6.02 18.05
N PRO A 103 -20.91 -5.42 16.98
CA PRO A 103 -21.60 -4.13 17.11
C PRO A 103 -22.79 -4.11 18.08
N LEU A 104 -23.29 -5.27 18.51
CA LEU A 104 -24.36 -5.41 19.51
C LEU A 104 -23.82 -5.73 20.91
N GLY A 105 -22.51 -5.83 21.07
CA GLY A 105 -21.85 -6.11 22.35
C GLY A 105 -21.65 -7.60 22.65
N HIS A 106 -21.94 -8.51 21.72
CA HIS A 106 -21.74 -9.93 21.95
C HIS A 106 -20.24 -10.28 21.90
N LYS A 107 -19.81 -11.03 22.91
CA LYS A 107 -18.43 -11.49 23.05
C LYS A 107 -18.24 -12.81 22.30
N LYS A 108 -17.03 -13.00 21.77
CA LYS A 108 -16.54 -14.25 21.19
C LYS A 108 -15.32 -14.74 21.98
N ASP A 109 -15.01 -16.01 21.81
CA ASP A 109 -13.84 -16.66 22.41
C ASP A 109 -12.53 -16.27 21.71
N SER A 110 -12.59 -15.80 20.47
CA SER A 110 -11.45 -15.36 19.67
C SER A 110 -11.88 -14.33 18.63
N TYR A 111 -10.97 -13.40 18.33
CA TYR A 111 -11.10 -12.40 17.27
C TYR A 111 -9.82 -12.34 16.44
N ARG A 112 -9.96 -12.03 15.15
CA ARG A 112 -8.87 -11.47 14.35
C ARG A 112 -8.90 -9.95 14.47
N VAL A 113 -7.81 -9.34 14.89
CA VAL A 113 -7.66 -7.90 15.07
C VAL A 113 -6.62 -7.39 14.09
N THR A 114 -6.98 -6.38 13.30
CA THR A 114 -6.02 -5.68 12.43
C THR A 114 -5.99 -4.19 12.77
N LEU A 115 -4.83 -3.68 13.16
CA LEU A 115 -4.56 -2.26 13.38
C LEU A 115 -3.74 -1.73 12.21
N TYR A 116 -4.36 -0.96 11.32
CA TYR A 116 -3.67 -0.30 10.21
C TYR A 116 -3.03 1.01 10.66
N PHE A 117 -1.80 1.22 10.20
CA PHE A 117 -1.08 2.48 10.35
C PHE A 117 -1.52 3.50 9.29
N PRO A 118 -1.26 4.80 9.52
CA PRO A 118 -1.54 5.85 8.54
C PRO A 118 -0.79 5.64 7.22
N SER A 119 -1.44 5.94 6.10
CA SER A 119 -0.82 5.82 4.76
C SER A 119 -0.09 7.09 4.29
N HIS A 120 -0.39 8.25 4.86
CA HIS A 120 0.13 9.55 4.39
C HIS A 120 1.08 10.24 5.38
N GLU A 121 1.48 9.52 6.42
CA GLU A 121 2.41 9.98 7.44
C GLU A 121 3.17 8.79 8.02
N VAL A 122 4.23 9.08 8.78
CA VAL A 122 4.94 8.06 9.55
C VAL A 122 4.10 7.73 10.78
N GLY A 123 3.70 6.46 10.90
CA GLY A 123 3.02 5.91 12.05
C GLY A 123 3.99 5.15 12.95
N VAL A 124 3.97 5.45 14.25
CA VAL A 124 4.85 4.87 15.26
C VAL A 124 3.99 4.51 16.46
N ILE A 125 4.06 3.27 16.92
CA ILE A 125 3.34 2.80 18.12
C ILE A 125 4.28 2.86 19.32
N GLU A 126 3.80 3.45 20.41
CA GLU A 126 4.49 3.46 21.69
C GLU A 126 4.19 2.19 22.49
N TRP A 127 2.92 1.79 22.54
CA TRP A 127 2.51 0.54 23.17
C TRP A 127 1.18 0.03 22.62
N VAL A 128 0.96 -1.27 22.74
CA VAL A 128 -0.32 -1.95 22.50
C VAL A 128 -0.65 -2.76 23.74
N GLU A 129 -1.91 -2.81 24.11
CA GLU A 129 -2.43 -3.53 25.26
C GLU A 129 -3.66 -4.36 24.88
N ILE A 130 -3.69 -5.58 25.41
CA ILE A 130 -4.82 -6.50 25.37
C ILE A 130 -5.14 -6.94 26.81
N ASP A 131 -6.26 -7.61 27.06
CA ASP A 131 -6.63 -8.08 28.40
C ASP A 131 -5.56 -9.00 29.02
N ASP A 132 -5.44 -8.98 30.35
CA ASP A 132 -4.49 -9.82 31.08
C ASP A 132 -4.74 -11.31 30.83
N GLY A 133 -3.67 -12.02 30.46
CA GLY A 133 -3.73 -13.46 30.16
C GLY A 133 -4.30 -13.79 28.78
N ALA A 134 -4.64 -12.79 27.96
CA ALA A 134 -5.03 -13.03 26.58
C ALA A 134 -3.83 -13.48 25.73
N TYR A 135 -4.07 -14.35 24.75
CA TYR A 135 -3.02 -14.77 23.82
C TYR A 135 -2.86 -13.77 22.68
N ILE A 136 -1.73 -13.86 22.00
CA ILE A 136 -1.48 -13.21 20.72
C ILE A 136 -0.80 -14.19 19.77
N THR A 137 -1.36 -14.32 18.57
CA THR A 137 -0.80 -15.17 17.51
C THR A 137 -0.88 -14.41 16.18
N PRO A 138 0.19 -14.35 15.38
CA PRO A 138 0.15 -13.65 14.10
C PRO A 138 -0.89 -14.25 13.16
N HIS A 139 -1.45 -13.40 12.30
CA HIS A 139 -2.30 -13.89 11.22
C HIS A 139 -1.47 -14.69 10.19
N GLU A 140 -1.99 -15.85 9.75
CA GLU A 140 -1.40 -16.65 8.69
C GLU A 140 -1.97 -16.22 7.34
N TYR A 141 -1.08 -15.78 6.45
CA TYR A 141 -1.42 -15.36 5.09
C TYR A 141 -1.15 -16.47 4.09
N ASP A 142 -1.97 -16.53 3.03
CA ASP A 142 -1.84 -17.55 1.98
C ASP A 142 -0.76 -17.20 0.95
N ARG A 143 -0.36 -15.93 0.90
CA ARG A 143 0.61 -15.40 -0.07
C ARG A 143 1.20 -14.05 0.36
N LYS A 144 2.23 -13.62 -0.35
CA LYS A 144 2.91 -12.32 -0.18
C LYS A 144 2.82 -11.49 -1.45
N TRP A 145 2.55 -10.20 -1.32
CA TRP A 145 2.33 -9.29 -2.44
C TRP A 145 3.10 -7.98 -2.28
N LEU A 146 3.94 -7.66 -3.26
CA LEU A 146 4.60 -6.38 -3.36
C LEU A 146 3.86 -5.47 -4.36
N PHE A 147 3.33 -4.35 -3.87
CA PHE A 147 2.75 -3.30 -4.71
C PHE A 147 3.77 -2.18 -4.89
N ILE A 148 4.13 -1.86 -6.12
CA ILE A 148 5.00 -0.75 -6.49
C ILE A 148 4.16 0.24 -7.30
N GLY A 149 4.10 1.50 -6.91
CA GLY A 149 3.32 2.46 -7.67
C GLY A 149 3.31 3.86 -7.08
N ASP A 150 2.39 4.67 -7.58
CA ASP A 150 2.32 6.10 -7.28
C ASP A 150 1.30 6.45 -6.17
N SER A 151 0.71 7.64 -6.23
CA SER A 151 -0.32 8.15 -5.32
C SER A 151 -1.56 7.26 -5.29
N ILE A 152 -1.93 6.63 -6.41
CA ILE A 152 -3.10 5.76 -6.48
C ILE A 152 -2.82 4.49 -5.68
N THR A 153 -1.62 3.91 -5.84
CA THR A 153 -1.17 2.73 -5.07
C THR A 153 -0.99 3.05 -3.59
N GLN A 154 -0.55 4.27 -3.26
CA GLN A 154 -0.48 4.75 -1.87
C GLN A 154 -1.86 4.89 -1.21
N GLY A 155 -2.94 5.06 -2.00
CA GLY A 155 -4.27 5.37 -1.49
C GLY A 155 -4.49 6.86 -1.21
N TRP A 156 -3.90 7.76 -2.01
CA TRP A 156 -3.84 9.22 -1.77
C TRP A 156 -5.17 9.87 -1.39
N ALA A 157 -6.25 9.52 -2.09
CA ALA A 157 -7.57 10.10 -1.86
C ALA A 157 -8.52 9.17 -1.08
N ALA A 158 -8.01 8.08 -0.51
CA ALA A 158 -8.81 7.20 0.31
C ALA A 158 -9.09 7.90 1.66
N ILE A 159 -10.38 8.15 1.96
CA ILE A 159 -10.77 8.74 3.25
C ILE A 159 -10.38 7.79 4.39
N ILE A 160 -10.59 6.50 4.15
CA ILE A 160 -10.19 5.39 5.00
C ILE A 160 -9.02 4.70 4.30
N ASP A 161 -7.83 4.73 4.89
CA ASP A 161 -6.58 4.30 4.25
C ASP A 161 -6.61 2.82 3.86
N SER A 162 -7.19 2.00 4.73
CA SER A 162 -7.40 0.57 4.49
C SER A 162 -8.42 0.26 3.39
N LEU A 163 -9.06 1.26 2.78
CA LEU A 163 -9.94 1.10 1.62
C LEU A 163 -9.26 1.43 0.29
N SER A 164 -7.95 1.69 0.27
CA SER A 164 -7.18 1.72 -0.98
C SER A 164 -7.31 0.41 -1.76
N TYR A 165 -7.10 0.45 -3.08
CA TYR A 165 -7.26 -0.76 -3.90
C TYR A 165 -6.26 -1.85 -3.48
N ALA A 166 -5.00 -1.48 -3.18
CA ALA A 166 -3.95 -2.43 -2.80
C ALA A 166 -4.33 -3.22 -1.55
N LEU A 167 -4.86 -2.55 -0.52
CA LEU A 167 -5.28 -3.20 0.72
C LEU A 167 -6.57 -4.00 0.57
N ARG A 168 -7.51 -3.56 -0.28
CA ARG A 168 -8.70 -4.36 -0.62
C ARG A 168 -8.36 -5.65 -1.35
N VAL A 169 -7.49 -5.58 -2.36
CA VAL A 169 -7.01 -6.74 -3.12
C VAL A 169 -6.23 -7.69 -2.20
N SER A 170 -5.34 -7.16 -1.36
CA SER A 170 -4.59 -7.96 -0.39
C SER A 170 -5.49 -8.73 0.56
N ARG A 171 -6.52 -8.07 1.13
CA ARG A 171 -7.51 -8.74 1.98
C ARG A 171 -8.29 -9.81 1.23
N PHE A 172 -8.72 -9.55 0.00
CA PHE A 172 -9.48 -10.51 -0.79
C PHE A 172 -8.70 -11.82 -1.02
N PHE A 173 -7.42 -11.70 -1.36
CA PHE A 173 -6.55 -12.86 -1.60
C PHE A 173 -5.85 -13.40 -0.35
N ASN A 174 -6.20 -12.89 0.83
CA ASN A 174 -5.54 -13.19 2.10
C ASN A 174 -4.00 -13.10 2.00
N ALA A 175 -3.52 -11.98 1.48
CA ALA A 175 -2.11 -11.72 1.23
C ALA A 175 -1.47 -10.83 2.32
N ASP A 176 -0.29 -11.22 2.79
CA ASP A 176 0.63 -10.24 3.37
C ASP A 176 1.07 -9.30 2.26
N CYS A 177 1.20 -8.01 2.54
CA CYS A 177 1.50 -7.06 1.50
C CYS A 177 2.41 -5.93 1.96
N VAL A 178 3.37 -5.60 1.12
CA VAL A 178 4.17 -4.37 1.20
C VAL A 178 3.64 -3.41 0.13
N VAL A 179 3.28 -2.19 0.53
CA VAL A 179 2.72 -1.18 -0.37
C VAL A 179 3.73 -0.06 -0.61
N GLN A 180 4.65 -0.25 -1.56
CA GLN A 180 5.57 0.80 -2.04
C GLN A 180 4.87 1.79 -2.99
N GLY A 181 3.71 2.29 -2.56
CA GLY A 181 3.00 3.40 -3.20
C GLY A 181 3.56 4.74 -2.72
N ILE A 182 4.06 5.56 -3.64
CA ILE A 182 4.69 6.86 -3.34
C ILE A 182 4.04 7.94 -4.20
N GLY A 183 3.31 8.85 -3.57
CA GLY A 183 2.60 9.90 -4.26
C GLY A 183 3.51 10.73 -5.14
N GLY A 184 3.20 10.82 -6.43
CA GLY A 184 4.02 11.56 -7.41
C GLY A 184 5.24 10.80 -7.95
N ALA A 185 5.50 9.57 -7.50
CA ALA A 185 6.56 8.73 -8.06
C ALA A 185 6.26 8.29 -9.50
N TYR A 186 7.32 7.92 -10.20
CA TYR A 186 7.39 7.59 -11.62
C TYR A 186 8.47 6.53 -11.82
N PHE A 187 8.72 6.06 -13.04
CA PHE A 187 9.77 5.07 -13.29
C PHE A 187 11.16 5.67 -13.10
N ALA A 188 11.80 5.48 -11.95
CA ALA A 188 13.20 5.86 -11.72
C ALA A 188 14.01 4.64 -11.27
N GLU A 189 14.97 4.19 -12.07
CA GLU A 189 15.73 2.96 -11.82
C GLU A 189 16.63 3.03 -10.58
N ASP A 190 17.09 4.22 -10.20
CA ASP A 190 17.88 4.45 -8.98
C ASP A 190 17.06 4.30 -7.69
N SER A 191 15.74 4.40 -7.79
CA SER A 191 14.80 4.17 -6.68
C SER A 191 14.57 2.70 -6.35
N PHE A 192 15.04 1.78 -7.20
CA PHE A 192 14.90 0.35 -6.97
C PHE A 192 15.92 -0.18 -5.95
N ASP A 193 15.43 -1.04 -5.06
CA ASP A 193 16.26 -1.80 -4.14
C ASP A 193 15.63 -3.16 -3.86
N SER A 194 16.48 -4.17 -3.63
CA SER A 194 16.03 -5.45 -3.09
C SER A 194 15.55 -5.24 -1.65
N ILE A 195 14.45 -5.90 -1.29
CA ILE A 195 13.86 -5.83 0.05
C ILE A 195 13.92 -7.20 0.72
N ASP A 196 14.00 -7.23 2.05
CA ASP A 196 13.89 -8.47 2.83
C ASP A 196 12.41 -8.87 2.98
N PHE A 197 11.77 -9.07 1.83
CA PHE A 197 10.40 -9.53 1.68
C PHE A 197 10.38 -10.33 0.38
N ASP A 198 10.07 -11.63 0.48
CA ASP A 198 10.01 -12.53 -0.68
C ASP A 198 8.56 -12.65 -1.18
N PRO A 199 8.10 -11.80 -2.12
CA PRO A 199 6.73 -11.84 -2.60
C PRO A 199 6.49 -13.06 -3.50
N ASP A 200 5.26 -13.55 -3.52
CA ASP A 200 4.77 -14.46 -4.56
C ASP A 200 4.32 -13.68 -5.81
N ILE A 201 3.88 -12.44 -5.58
CA ILE A 201 3.27 -11.56 -6.58
C ILE A 201 3.88 -10.16 -6.47
N VAL A 202 4.26 -9.59 -7.62
CA VAL A 202 4.69 -8.19 -7.73
C VAL A 202 3.80 -7.49 -8.73
N SER A 203 3.20 -6.38 -8.33
CA SER A 203 2.41 -5.53 -9.22
C SER A 203 3.01 -4.13 -9.30
N VAL A 204 3.27 -3.65 -10.52
CA VAL A 204 3.80 -2.32 -10.80
C VAL A 204 2.71 -1.47 -11.45
N ALA A 205 2.45 -0.29 -10.89
CA ALA A 205 1.41 0.64 -11.33
C ALA A 205 1.93 2.09 -11.38
N TYR A 206 2.93 2.32 -12.25
CA TYR A 206 3.45 3.64 -12.62
C TYR A 206 2.99 4.04 -14.03
N GLY A 207 3.15 5.32 -14.37
CA GLY A 207 2.93 5.86 -15.71
C GLY A 207 2.13 7.17 -15.75
N THR A 208 1.28 7.45 -14.75
CA THR A 208 0.47 8.68 -14.78
C THR A 208 1.32 9.93 -14.52
N ASN A 209 2.27 9.85 -13.58
CA ASN A 209 3.19 10.94 -13.30
C ASN A 209 4.25 11.05 -14.39
N ASP A 210 4.69 9.91 -14.93
CA ASP A 210 5.63 9.81 -16.04
C ASP A 210 5.18 10.65 -17.25
N PHE A 211 3.89 10.59 -17.59
CA PHE A 211 3.29 11.39 -18.68
C PHE A 211 3.47 12.91 -18.51
N GLY A 212 3.65 13.38 -17.27
CA GLY A 212 3.97 14.78 -16.98
C GLY A 212 5.44 15.05 -16.63
N HIS A 213 6.23 14.00 -16.41
CA HIS A 213 7.60 14.08 -15.93
C HIS A 213 8.62 14.07 -17.08
N TYR A 214 8.56 13.05 -17.94
CA TYR A 214 9.47 12.93 -19.09
C TYR A 214 9.02 13.81 -20.26
N LYS A 215 9.98 14.26 -21.07
CA LYS A 215 9.70 15.17 -22.19
C LYS A 215 9.47 14.42 -23.50
N THR A 216 9.93 13.19 -23.62
CA THR A 216 9.79 12.37 -24.84
C THR A 216 9.40 10.93 -24.52
N LEU A 217 8.78 10.24 -25.48
CA LEU A 217 8.46 8.81 -25.35
C LEU A 217 9.72 7.94 -25.27
N ASP A 218 10.84 8.40 -25.82
CA ASP A 218 12.10 7.67 -25.78
C ASP A 218 12.72 7.74 -24.38
N GLU A 219 12.75 8.92 -23.74
CA GLU A 219 13.15 9.07 -22.33
C GLU A 219 12.31 8.17 -21.41
N LEU A 220 10.97 8.23 -21.56
CA LEU A 220 10.05 7.34 -20.84
C LEU A 220 10.42 5.87 -21.03
N ARG A 221 10.64 5.45 -22.28
CA ARG A 221 10.94 4.07 -22.62
C ARG A 221 12.24 3.60 -21.96
N GLU A 222 13.27 4.43 -21.94
CA GLU A 222 14.57 4.11 -21.35
C GLU A 222 14.45 3.88 -19.84
N HIS A 223 13.85 4.82 -19.12
CA HIS A 223 13.68 4.73 -17.67
C HIS A 223 12.71 3.61 -17.24
N ALA A 224 11.57 3.49 -17.94
CA ALA A 224 10.62 2.40 -17.68
C ALA A 224 11.25 1.04 -17.91
N ARG A 225 11.98 0.86 -19.02
CA ARG A 225 12.70 -0.39 -19.30
C ARG A 225 13.75 -0.67 -18.24
N ALA A 226 14.56 0.32 -17.86
CA ALA A 226 15.62 0.14 -16.87
C ALA A 226 15.04 -0.32 -15.52
N HIS A 227 14.03 0.39 -15.01
CA HIS A 227 13.40 0.07 -13.74
C HIS A 227 12.65 -1.29 -13.78
N LEU A 228 11.82 -1.52 -14.80
CA LEU A 228 11.11 -2.80 -14.94
C LEU A 228 12.07 -3.98 -15.11
N SER A 229 13.24 -3.79 -15.74
CA SER A 229 14.24 -4.85 -15.86
C SER A 229 14.86 -5.23 -14.52
N LEU A 230 15.09 -4.25 -13.63
CA LEU A 230 15.57 -4.52 -12.27
C LEU A 230 14.56 -5.36 -11.49
N ILE A 231 13.28 -4.98 -11.55
CA ILE A 231 12.18 -5.71 -10.90
C ILE A 231 12.06 -7.12 -11.49
N ALA A 232 12.04 -7.26 -12.81
CA ALA A 232 11.93 -8.56 -13.48
C ALA A 232 13.11 -9.49 -13.16
N ASN A 233 14.32 -8.95 -13.04
CA ASN A 233 15.50 -9.74 -12.70
C ASN A 233 15.47 -10.23 -11.24
N GLU A 234 15.08 -9.36 -10.31
CA GLU A 234 14.99 -9.70 -8.89
C GLU A 234 13.91 -10.75 -8.63
N TYR A 235 12.75 -10.58 -9.25
CA TYR A 235 11.56 -11.39 -9.00
C TYR A 235 11.22 -12.31 -10.19
N LYS A 236 12.23 -12.77 -10.93
CA LYS A 236 12.09 -13.55 -12.18
C LYS A 236 11.24 -14.82 -12.08
N ASP A 237 11.16 -15.41 -10.89
CA ASP A 237 10.43 -16.65 -10.60
C ASP A 237 9.07 -16.38 -9.94
N LYS A 238 8.66 -15.11 -9.84
CA LYS A 238 7.41 -14.66 -9.20
C LYS A 238 6.36 -14.26 -10.24
N LYS A 239 5.11 -14.09 -9.81
CA LYS A 239 4.04 -13.57 -10.70
C LYS A 239 4.21 -12.05 -10.85
N LEU A 240 4.55 -11.60 -12.05
CA LEU A 240 4.77 -10.19 -12.35
C LEU A 240 3.57 -9.60 -13.10
N PHE A 241 2.99 -8.53 -12.56
CA PHE A 241 1.88 -7.80 -13.18
C PHE A 241 2.26 -6.35 -13.41
N TYR A 242 1.91 -5.84 -14.59
CA TYR A 242 1.96 -4.40 -14.87
C TYR A 242 0.55 -3.88 -15.06
N ILE A 243 0.11 -3.01 -14.15
CA ILE A 243 -1.17 -2.32 -14.25
C ILE A 243 -0.90 -1.00 -14.96
N SER A 244 -1.28 -0.95 -16.23
CA SER A 244 -1.15 0.28 -17.03
C SER A 244 -1.96 1.43 -16.42
N PRO A 245 -1.61 2.70 -16.69
CA PRO A 245 -2.32 3.85 -16.14
C PRO A 245 -3.84 3.78 -16.37
N ILE A 246 -4.61 4.12 -15.33
CA ILE A 246 -6.07 4.25 -15.38
C ILE A 246 -6.50 5.48 -16.19
N TRP A 247 -7.82 5.62 -16.38
CA TRP A 247 -8.38 6.83 -17.00
C TRP A 247 -7.99 8.09 -16.22
N ARG A 248 -7.77 9.17 -16.98
CA ARG A 248 -7.55 10.52 -16.45
C ARG A 248 -8.12 11.53 -17.44
N ASP A 249 -8.57 12.69 -16.96
CA ASP A 249 -9.09 13.73 -17.85
C ASP A 249 -7.96 14.51 -18.54
N LYS A 250 -7.04 15.08 -17.74
CA LYS A 250 -5.92 15.95 -18.17
C LYS A 250 -4.85 15.19 -18.97
N ARG A 251 -5.13 14.91 -20.24
CA ARG A 251 -4.31 14.09 -21.17
C ARG A 251 -3.59 14.89 -22.24
N ASP A 252 -3.87 16.18 -22.37
CA ASP A 252 -3.33 17.00 -23.45
C ASP A 252 -2.20 17.93 -22.99
N GLY A 253 -1.49 18.51 -23.96
CA GLY A 253 -0.52 19.58 -23.73
C GLY A 253 0.80 19.14 -23.09
N LYS A 254 1.13 17.83 -23.17
CA LYS A 254 2.42 17.31 -22.71
C LYS A 254 3.43 17.22 -23.84
N ALA A 255 4.68 17.55 -23.53
CA ALA A 255 5.77 17.51 -24.50
C ALA A 255 6.01 16.10 -25.08
N MET A 256 5.73 15.07 -24.28
CA MET A 256 5.92 13.66 -24.62
C MET A 256 5.02 13.18 -25.78
N GLY A 257 3.91 13.84 -26.05
CA GLY A 257 2.88 13.34 -26.97
C GLY A 257 1.58 13.02 -26.23
N SER A 258 0.81 12.07 -26.75
CA SER A 258 -0.49 11.69 -26.18
C SER A 258 -0.35 10.73 -25.00
N PHE A 259 -1.38 10.72 -24.14
CA PHE A 259 -1.43 9.76 -23.04
C PHE A 259 -1.58 8.32 -23.54
N GLU A 260 -2.20 8.10 -24.70
CA GLU A 260 -2.32 6.79 -25.34
C GLU A 260 -0.94 6.24 -25.73
N GLU A 261 -0.12 7.03 -26.43
CA GLU A 261 1.25 6.63 -26.80
C GLU A 261 2.12 6.33 -25.57
N CYS A 262 1.97 7.12 -24.49
CA CYS A 262 2.62 6.86 -23.21
C CYS A 262 2.24 5.48 -22.66
N ARG A 263 0.93 5.15 -22.63
CA ARG A 263 0.44 3.84 -22.19
C ARG A 263 0.98 2.71 -23.07
N GLU A 264 0.93 2.87 -24.38
CA GLU A 264 1.41 1.86 -25.34
C GLU A 264 2.89 1.54 -25.15
N VAL A 265 3.74 2.56 -24.96
CA VAL A 265 5.17 2.38 -24.69
C VAL A 265 5.38 1.57 -23.41
N LEU A 266 4.69 1.93 -22.33
CA LEU A 266 4.83 1.26 -21.03
C LEU A 266 4.36 -0.19 -21.07
N ILE A 267 3.19 -0.44 -21.67
CA ILE A 267 2.63 -1.79 -21.84
C ILE A 267 3.61 -2.66 -22.63
N LYS A 268 4.13 -2.14 -23.74
CA LYS A 268 5.06 -2.88 -24.61
C LYS A 268 6.35 -3.24 -23.88
N GLU A 269 6.94 -2.33 -23.12
CA GLU A 269 8.16 -2.63 -22.35
C GLU A 269 7.90 -3.61 -21.21
N ALA A 270 6.79 -3.48 -20.49
CA ALA A 270 6.42 -4.41 -19.43
C ALA A 270 6.20 -5.85 -19.96
N VAL A 271 5.40 -6.01 -21.02
CA VAL A 271 5.15 -7.33 -21.63
C VAL A 271 6.44 -7.94 -22.16
N ARG A 272 7.32 -7.14 -22.79
CA ARG A 272 8.63 -7.60 -23.27
C ARG A 272 9.52 -8.14 -22.14
N LEU A 273 9.36 -7.61 -20.93
CA LEU A 273 10.10 -8.01 -19.73
C LEU A 273 9.40 -9.11 -18.92
N GLY A 274 8.32 -9.71 -19.44
CA GLY A 274 7.64 -10.86 -18.84
C GLY A 274 6.52 -10.50 -17.86
N PHE A 275 6.12 -9.23 -17.75
CA PHE A 275 4.96 -8.85 -16.96
C PHE A 275 3.66 -9.21 -17.67
N THR A 276 2.70 -9.74 -16.92
CA THR A 276 1.31 -9.85 -17.37
C THR A 276 0.66 -8.47 -17.31
N HIS A 277 0.22 -7.97 -18.46
CA HIS A 277 -0.45 -6.67 -18.56
C HIS A 277 -1.88 -6.74 -18.04
N ILE A 278 -2.24 -5.77 -17.19
CA ILE A 278 -3.60 -5.47 -16.76
C ILE A 278 -3.96 -4.08 -17.28
N ASP A 279 -5.06 -3.99 -18.02
CA ASP A 279 -5.54 -2.73 -18.58
C ASP A 279 -6.16 -1.84 -17.49
N GLY A 280 -5.50 -0.73 -17.16
CA GLY A 280 -5.99 0.20 -16.16
C GLY A 280 -7.28 0.91 -16.56
N LEU A 281 -7.58 1.00 -17.86
CA LEU A 281 -8.82 1.64 -18.33
C LEU A 281 -10.07 0.84 -18.00
N THR A 282 -9.92 -0.43 -17.63
CA THR A 282 -11.05 -1.30 -17.24
C THR A 282 -11.27 -1.35 -15.73
N LEU A 283 -10.46 -0.63 -14.93
CA LEU A 283 -10.49 -0.77 -13.47
C LEU A 283 -11.38 0.26 -12.79
N VAL A 284 -11.42 1.50 -13.30
CA VAL A 284 -12.24 2.59 -12.75
C VAL A 284 -13.06 3.20 -13.89
N PRO A 285 -14.38 3.43 -13.71
CA PRO A 285 -15.18 4.11 -14.73
C PRO A 285 -14.59 5.47 -15.08
N PRO A 286 -14.55 5.85 -16.37
CA PRO A 286 -13.98 7.13 -16.83
C PRO A 286 -14.96 8.28 -16.60
N LEU A 287 -15.48 8.42 -15.37
CA LEU A 287 -16.43 9.44 -14.96
C LEU A 287 -15.85 10.22 -13.77
N PRO A 288 -15.83 11.56 -13.82
CA PRO A 288 -15.29 12.41 -12.76
C PRO A 288 -15.79 12.07 -11.34
N ASP A 289 -17.03 11.61 -11.20
CA ASP A 289 -17.67 11.26 -9.92
C ASP A 289 -16.96 10.14 -9.14
N PHE A 290 -16.09 9.35 -9.79
CA PHE A 290 -15.28 8.31 -9.13
C PHE A 290 -13.87 8.80 -8.76
N PHE A 291 -13.59 10.09 -8.94
CA PHE A 291 -12.30 10.70 -8.67
C PHE A 291 -12.47 11.86 -7.70
N TYR A 292 -11.71 11.85 -6.61
CA TYR A 292 -11.75 12.89 -5.58
C TYR A 292 -11.43 14.28 -6.14
N ASP A 293 -10.54 14.34 -7.11
CA ASP A 293 -10.14 15.56 -7.79
C ASP A 293 -10.83 15.74 -9.15
N GLU A 294 -11.83 14.92 -9.46
CA GLU A 294 -12.57 14.91 -10.72
C GLU A 294 -11.73 14.52 -11.96
N TYR A 295 -10.42 14.21 -11.82
CA TYR A 295 -9.55 13.98 -12.99
C TYR A 295 -8.57 12.81 -12.92
N LEU A 296 -8.14 12.33 -11.75
CA LEU A 296 -7.10 11.29 -11.66
C LEU A 296 -7.14 10.41 -10.40
N HIS A 297 -7.35 10.97 -9.21
CA HIS A 297 -7.21 10.20 -7.97
C HIS A 297 -8.54 9.56 -7.59
N PRO A 298 -8.67 8.22 -7.61
CA PRO A 298 -9.94 7.57 -7.28
C PRO A 298 -10.42 7.97 -5.89
N ASP A 299 -11.71 8.23 -5.74
CA ASP A 299 -12.34 8.41 -4.43
C ASP A 299 -12.63 7.04 -3.79
N ASN A 300 -13.41 6.99 -2.70
CA ASN A 300 -13.75 5.72 -2.06
C ASN A 300 -14.53 4.76 -2.98
N ASN A 301 -15.41 5.28 -3.84
CA ASN A 301 -16.16 4.46 -4.79
C ASN A 301 -15.25 4.02 -5.94
N GLY A 302 -14.41 4.92 -6.44
CA GLY A 302 -13.39 4.64 -7.44
C GLY A 302 -12.42 3.54 -6.98
N PHE A 303 -11.89 3.63 -5.76
CA PHE A 303 -11.05 2.57 -5.18
C PHE A 303 -11.81 1.25 -4.96
N SER A 304 -13.11 1.31 -4.65
CA SER A 304 -13.94 0.11 -4.50
C SER A 304 -14.05 -0.64 -5.83
N LEU A 305 -14.40 0.07 -6.91
CA LEU A 305 -14.51 -0.50 -8.25
C LEU A 305 -13.14 -0.92 -8.80
N TYR A 306 -12.10 -0.13 -8.55
CA TYR A 306 -10.72 -0.51 -8.88
C TYR A 306 -10.43 -1.89 -8.31
N ALA A 307 -10.59 -2.06 -6.99
CA ALA A 307 -10.28 -3.31 -6.32
C ALA A 307 -11.13 -4.47 -6.84
N GLU A 308 -12.44 -4.27 -7.00
CA GLU A 308 -13.37 -5.30 -7.50
C GLU A 308 -12.98 -5.78 -8.90
N ASN A 309 -12.76 -4.85 -9.83
CA ASN A 309 -12.39 -5.17 -11.20
C ASN A 309 -10.99 -5.81 -11.27
N LEU A 310 -10.04 -5.31 -10.47
CA LEU A 310 -8.70 -5.89 -10.39
C LEU A 310 -8.74 -7.31 -9.84
N ILE A 311 -9.53 -7.57 -8.79
CA ILE A 311 -9.75 -8.90 -8.24
C ILE A 311 -10.34 -9.83 -9.31
N ALA A 312 -11.34 -9.36 -10.07
CA ALA A 312 -11.96 -10.15 -11.12
C ALA A 312 -10.95 -10.57 -12.19
N VAL A 313 -10.09 -9.65 -12.63
CA VAL A 313 -9.00 -9.96 -13.59
C VAL A 313 -7.99 -10.93 -12.99
N LEU A 314 -7.57 -10.71 -11.75
CA LEU A 314 -6.49 -11.48 -11.13
C LEU A 314 -6.86 -12.91 -10.74
N LYS A 315 -8.15 -13.22 -10.55
CA LYS A 315 -8.62 -14.59 -10.29
C LYS A 315 -8.22 -15.59 -11.38
N ASP A 316 -8.06 -15.13 -12.61
CA ASP A 316 -7.67 -15.99 -13.73
C ASP A 316 -6.14 -16.20 -13.81
N HIS A 317 -5.36 -15.44 -13.02
CA HIS A 317 -3.91 -15.43 -13.06
C HIS A 317 -3.24 -15.91 -11.76
N ILE A 318 -3.95 -15.82 -10.63
CA ILE A 318 -3.41 -16.12 -9.29
C ILE A 318 -3.87 -17.45 -8.76
#